data_AF-A0A522X325-F1
#
_entry.id   AF-A0A522X325-F1
#
_cell.length_a   1.000
_cell.length_b   1.000
_cell.length_c   1.000
_cell.angle_alpha   90.00
_cell.angle_beta   90.00
_cell.angle_gamma   90.00
#
_symmetry.space_group_name_H-M   'P 1'
#
loop_
_entity.id
_entity.type
_entity.pdbx_description
1 polymer ?
#
loop_
_entity_poly.entity_id
_entity_poly.type
_entity_poly.pdbx_seq_one_letter_code
_entity_poly.pdbx_strand_id
1 'polypeptide(L)' 'MLVWFVVLYLLFSVGIGVYASTRVHSSKDFVVAGRNLPLPIVTATVFATWFGAETVLGISATFVKEGLGGVVADPF' A
#
# COMPACT_ATOMS: atom_id res chain seq x y z
N MET A 1 11.98 -15.04 -15.64
CA MET A 1 10.70 -14.41 -16.01
C MET A 1 10.10 -13.65 -14.84
N LEU A 2 9.65 -14.30 -13.75
CA LEU A 2 9.02 -13.62 -12.61
C LEU A 2 9.94 -12.64 -11.85
N VAL A 3 11.20 -13.04 -11.61
CA VAL A 3 12.20 -12.21 -10.91
C VAL A 3 12.43 -10.87 -11.62
N TRP A 4 12.36 -10.85 -12.95
CA TRP A 4 12.52 -9.61 -13.70
C TRP A 4 11.39 -8.62 -13.45
N PHE A 5 10.14 -9.09 -13.35
CA PHE A 5 9.00 -8.25 -12.99
C PHE A 5 9.12 -7.68 -11.57
N VAL A 6 9.60 -8.49 -10.62
CA VAL A 6 9.84 -8.03 -9.24
C VAL A 6 10.93 -6.98 -9.20
N VAL A 7 12.07 -7.22 -9.87
CA VAL A 7 13.18 -6.26 -9.94
C VAL A 7 12.73 -4.95 -10.59
N LEU A 8 11.96 -5.02 -11.69
CA LEU A 8 11.46 -3.84 -12.38
C LEU A 8 10.47 -3.06 -11.51
N TYR A 9 9.56 -3.75 -10.81
CA TYR A 9 8.65 -3.14 -9.85
C TYR A 9 9.40 -2.41 -8.73
N LEU A 10 10.42 -3.05 -8.15
CA LEU A 10 11.23 -2.44 -7.09
C LEU A 10 11.98 -1.21 -7.59
N LEU A 11 12.62 -1.31 -8.75
CA LEU A 11 13.33 -0.18 -9.37
C LEU A 11 12.37 0.99 -9.64
N PHE A 12 11.16 0.71 -10.11
CA PHE A 12 10.16 1.73 -10.37
C PHE A 12 9.65 2.39 -9.08
N SER A 13 9.30 1.61 -8.05
CA SER A 13 8.88 2.12 -6.75
C SER A 13 9.98 2.95 -6.06
N VAL A 14 11.22 2.48 -6.09
CA VAL A 14 12.37 3.22 -5.55
C VAL A 14 12.63 4.49 -6.37
N GLY A 15 12.54 4.42 -7.70
CA GLY A 15 12.68 5.58 -8.58
C GLY A 15 11.67 6.68 -8.28
N ILE A 16 10.40 6.31 -8.07
CA ILE A 16 9.34 7.24 -7.65
C ILE A 16 9.68 7.85 -6.29
N GLY A 17 10.13 7.04 -5.33
CA GLY A 17 10.52 7.52 -4.00
C GLY A 17 11.68 8.52 -4.02
N VAL A 18 12.72 8.25 -4.81
CA VAL A 18 13.86 9.16 -4.99
C VAL A 18 13.43 10.46 -5.67
N TYR A 19 12.59 10.39 -6.71
CA TYR A 19 12.04 11.57 -7.38
C TYR A 19 11.09 12.38 -6.49
N ALA A 20 10.31 11.73 -5.64
CA ALA A 20 9.48 12.40 -4.66
C ALA A 20 10.34 13.09 -3.58
N SER A 21 11.43 12.44 -3.15
CA SER A 21 12.34 12.97 -2.14
C SER A 21 13.04 14.26 -2.59
N THR A 22 13.31 14.45 -3.90
CA THR A 22 13.89 15.70 -4.39
C THR A 22 12.92 16.88 -4.39
N ARG A 23 11.62 16.63 -4.21
CA ARG A 23 10.60 17.70 -4.06
C ARG A 23 10.32 18.09 -2.62
N VAL A 24 10.78 17.31 -1.63
CA VAL A 24 10.52 17.58 -0.21
C VAL A 24 11.59 18.55 0.33
N HIS A 25 11.20 19.79 0.56
CA HIS A 25 12.11 20.84 1.05
C HIS A 25 11.93 21.15 2.55
N SER A 26 10.89 20.62 3.20
CA SER A 26 10.57 20.89 4.60
C SER A 26 9.99 19.67 5.31
N SER A 27 10.25 19.50 6.61
CA SER A 27 9.69 18.43 7.43
C SER A 27 8.16 18.43 7.45
N LYS A 28 7.52 19.60 7.27
CA LYS A 28 6.06 19.69 7.10
C LYS A 28 5.60 19.07 5.78
N ASP A 29 6.34 19.24 4.70
CA ASP A 29 6.01 18.61 3.42
C ASP A 29 6.28 17.11 3.40
N PHE A 30 7.27 16.65 4.17
CA PHE A 30 7.52 15.22 4.34
C PHE A 30 6.37 14.51 5.07
N VAL A 31 5.86 15.12 6.15
CA VAL A 31 4.88 14.47 7.04
C VAL A 31 3.43 14.66 6.58
N VAL A 32 3.09 15.83 6.00
CA VAL A 32 1.69 16.16 5.63
C VAL A 32 1.54 16.62 4.18
N ALA A 33 2.56 16.49 3.33
CA ALA A 33 2.53 16.87 1.91
C ALA A 33 1.88 18.26 1.68
N GLY A 34 2.22 19.22 2.56
CA GLY A 34 1.73 20.59 2.48
C GLY A 34 0.22 20.78 2.72
N ARG A 35 -0.50 19.80 3.29
CA ARG A 35 -1.97 19.82 3.52
C ARG A 35 -2.83 19.97 2.26
N ASN A 36 -2.27 19.72 1.07
CA ASN A 36 -2.98 19.83 -0.21
C ASN A 36 -3.26 18.46 -0.86
N LEU A 37 -3.19 17.37 -0.11
CA LEU A 37 -3.53 16.06 -0.65
C LEU A 37 -5.05 15.96 -0.87
N PRO A 38 -5.52 15.71 -2.10
CA PRO A 38 -6.94 15.52 -2.37
C PRO A 38 -7.45 14.24 -1.69
N LEU A 39 -8.69 14.28 -1.20
CA LEU A 39 -9.35 13.18 -0.47
C LEU A 39 -9.17 11.79 -1.11
N PRO A 40 -9.26 11.60 -2.44
CA PRO A 40 -9.06 10.28 -3.06
C PRO A 40 -7.68 9.68 -2.81
N ILE A 41 -6.62 10.50 -2.74
CA ILE A 41 -5.26 10.02 -2.49
C ILE A 41 -5.10 9.62 -1.02
N VAL A 42 -5.73 10.36 -0.11
CA VAL A 42 -5.75 10.01 1.31
C VAL A 42 -6.49 8.69 1.53
N THR A 43 -7.66 8.52 0.91
CA THR A 43 -8.40 7.25 0.99
C THR A 43 -7.59 6.10 0.40
N ALA A 44 -6.95 6.27 -0.76
CA ALA A 44 -6.13 5.23 -1.37
C ALA A 44 -4.92 4.84 -0.52
N THR A 45 -4.26 5.80 0.14
CA THR A 45 -3.10 5.52 1.02
C THR A 45 -3.50 4.85 2.33
N VAL A 46 -4.61 5.26 2.94
CA VAL A 46 -5.20 4.58 4.10
C VAL A 46 -5.60 3.16 3.73
N PHE A 47 -6.30 2.98 2.60
CA PHE A 47 -6.69 1.67 2.09
C PHE A 47 -5.47 0.78 1.83
N ALA A 48 -4.44 1.30 1.15
CA ALA A 48 -3.21 0.54 0.89
C ALA A 48 -2.44 0.15 2.17
N THR A 49 -2.56 0.93 3.25
CA THR A 49 -1.94 0.61 4.55
C THR A 49 -2.71 -0.48 5.29
N TRP A 50 -4.03 -0.50 5.16
CA TRP A 50 -4.90 -1.50 5.78
C TRP A 50 -4.93 -2.82 5.00
N PHE A 51 -4.96 -2.75 3.67
CA PHE A 51 -4.96 -3.89 2.75
C PHE A 51 -3.54 -4.31 2.38
N GLY A 52 -2.78 -4.76 3.39
CA GLY A 52 -1.42 -5.26 3.22
C GLY A 52 -1.35 -6.68 2.63
N ALA A 53 -0.13 -7.16 2.38
CA ALA A 53 0.12 -8.51 1.91
C ALA A 53 -0.42 -9.59 2.88
N GLU A 54 -0.46 -9.27 4.17
CA GLU A 54 -1.01 -10.12 5.22
C GLU A 54 -2.50 -10.38 5.06
N THR A 55 -3.33 -9.36 4.82
CA THR A 55 -4.78 -9.55 4.66
C THR A 55 -5.08 -10.27 3.34
N VAL A 56 -4.40 -9.93 2.25
CA VAL A 56 -4.62 -10.59 0.95
C VAL A 56 -4.26 -12.09 0.99
N LEU A 57 -3.14 -12.45 1.62
CA LEU A 57 -2.71 -13.85 1.74
C LEU A 57 -3.41 -14.60 2.88
N GLY A 58 -3.74 -13.92 3.98
CA GLY A 58 -4.39 -14.48 5.16
C GLY A 58 -5.88 -14.77 4.94
N ILE A 59 -6.63 -13.79 4.41
CA ILE A 59 -8.08 -13.95 4.13
C ILE A 59 -8.31 -15.08 3.14
N SER A 60 -7.52 -15.16 2.08
CA SER A 60 -7.65 -16.23 1.08
C SER A 60 -7.33 -17.60 1.66
N ALA A 61 -6.33 -17.71 2.55
CA ALA A 61 -5.97 -18.96 3.21
C ALA A 61 -7.01 -19.40 4.26
N THR A 62 -7.57 -18.47 5.03
CA THR A 62 -8.61 -18.72 6.04
C THR A 62 -9.97 -19.01 5.39
N PHE A 63 -10.32 -18.31 4.32
CA PHE A 63 -11.53 -18.56 3.51
C PHE A 63 -11.56 -19.99 2.95
N VAL A 64 -10.42 -20.51 2.49
CA VAL A 64 -10.30 -21.89 1.98
C VAL A 64 -10.48 -22.93 3.09
N LYS A 65 -10.15 -22.60 4.35
CA LYS A 65 -10.23 -23.54 5.48
C LYS A 65 -11.54 -23.49 6.27
N GLU A 66 -12.14 -22.31 6.45
CA GLU A 66 -13.26 -22.11 7.39
C GLU A 66 -14.55 -21.57 6.72
N GLY A 67 -14.53 -21.31 5.41
CA GLY A 67 -15.68 -20.76 4.68
C GLY A 67 -16.10 -19.38 5.16
N LEU A 68 -17.34 -18.96 4.82
CA LEU A 68 -17.89 -17.62 5.11
C LEU A 68 -17.97 -17.27 6.61
N GLY A 69 -17.77 -18.23 7.52
CA GLY A 69 -17.78 -18.00 8.98
C GLY A 69 -16.45 -17.56 9.58
N GLY A 70 -15.31 -17.86 8.92
CA GLY A 70 -13.97 -17.44 9.38
C GLY A 70 -13.61 -16.00 8.96
N VAL A 71 -14.29 -15.45 7.96
CA VAL A 71 -14.09 -14.10 7.40
C VAL A 71 -15.02 -13.07 8.07
N VAL A 72 -15.33 -13.24 9.37
CA VAL A 72 -16.10 -12.25 10.14
C VAL A 72 -15.18 -11.26 10.86
N ALA A 73 -13.93 -11.67 11.13
CA ALA A 73 -12.92 -10.83 11.78
C ALA A 73 -12.08 -10.00 10.80
N ASP A 74 -12.12 -10.34 9.51
CA ASP A 74 -11.39 -9.63 8.48
C ASP A 74 -12.19 -8.43 7.95
N PRO A 75 -11.55 -7.26 7.78
CA PRO A 75 -12.25 -6.07 7.35
C PRO A 75 -12.76 -6.22 5.91
N PHE A 76 -14.09 -6.15 5.76
CA PHE A 76 -14.75 -5.95 4.46
C PHE A 76 -14.57 -4.52 3.94
#